data_AF-A0A7S1WX85-F1
#
_entry.id   AF-A0A7S1WX85-F1
#
_cell.length_a   1.000
_cell.length_b   1.000
_cell.length_c   1.000
_cell.angle_alpha   90.00
_cell.angle_beta   90.00
_cell.angle_gamma   90.00
#
_symmetry.space_group_name_H-M   'P 1'
#
loop_
_entity.id
_entity.type
_entity.pdbx_description
1 polymer ?
#
loop_
_entity_poly.entity_id
_entity_poly.type
_entity_poly.pdbx_seq_one_letter_code
_entity_poly.pdbx_strand_id
1 'polypeptide(L)'
;MVSQDRPKGPCWLFQHVRLIECTRSKAVEVWERIATQRKPPPGVWENFGNDTACRIGSSDKTTNGKGSVLVYGAPKLDDCKGLCGTSTEACYGVEYEERVFRCEVWTQPIGYVVPVPGYHCLAYRPKEFIT
;
A
#
# COMPACT_ATOMS: atom_id res chain seq x y z
N MET A 1 -30.10 -0.34 -10.53
CA MET A 1 -29.35 -1.40 -9.84
C MET A 1 -28.44 -2.06 -10.87
N VAL A 2 -27.20 -1.62 -11.02
CA VAL A 2 -26.24 -2.31 -11.89
C VAL A 2 -25.47 -3.28 -11.00
N SER A 3 -25.81 -4.56 -11.11
CA SER A 3 -24.96 -5.65 -10.62
C SER A 3 -23.67 -5.60 -11.44
N GLN A 4 -22.58 -5.10 -10.84
CA GLN A 4 -21.24 -5.27 -11.40
C GLN A 4 -20.66 -6.54 -10.78
N ASP A 5 -21.12 -7.69 -11.29
CA ASP A 5 -20.48 -8.95 -10.95
C ASP A 5 -19.08 -8.93 -11.58
N ARG A 6 -18.07 -8.69 -10.73
CA ARG A 6 -16.68 -8.60 -11.15
C ARG A 6 -16.20 -10.00 -11.50
N PRO A 7 -15.62 -10.24 -12.69
CA PRO A 7 -15.12 -11.56 -13.03
C PRO A 7 -13.99 -11.95 -12.08
N LYS A 8 -14.23 -13.02 -11.31
CA LYS A 8 -13.25 -13.68 -10.45
C LYS A 8 -12.51 -14.72 -11.28
N GLY A 9 -11.18 -14.79 -11.18
CA GLY A 9 -10.37 -15.79 -11.87
C GLY A 9 -9.18 -16.28 -11.04
N PRO A 10 -8.61 -17.45 -11.39
CA PRO A 10 -7.42 -17.99 -10.74
C PRO A 10 -6.20 -17.07 -10.95
N CYS A 11 -5.46 -16.80 -9.87
CA CYS A 11 -4.28 -15.93 -9.89
C CYS A 11 -3.04 -16.69 -10.40
N TRP A 12 -2.36 -16.16 -11.41
CA TRP A 12 -1.13 -16.76 -12.00
C TRP A 12 0.10 -15.85 -11.90
N LEU A 13 0.05 -14.77 -11.12
CA LEU A 13 1.11 -13.75 -11.07
C LEU A 13 1.90 -13.81 -9.76
N PHE A 14 3.21 -14.05 -9.95
CA PHE A 14 4.32 -14.10 -9.00
C PHE A 14 4.43 -15.36 -8.11
N GLN A 15 5.55 -16.05 -8.28
CA GLN A 15 5.94 -17.32 -7.63
C GLN A 15 6.09 -17.24 -6.09
N HIS A 16 5.82 -16.09 -5.47
CA HIS A 16 6.06 -15.83 -4.05
C HIS A 16 4.81 -15.39 -3.25
N VAL A 17 3.63 -15.28 -3.88
CA VAL A 17 2.39 -14.92 -3.18
C VAL A 17 1.29 -15.93 -3.53
N ARG A 18 0.81 -16.68 -2.53
CA ARG A 18 -0.33 -17.59 -2.69
C ARG A 18 -1.64 -16.81 -2.65
N LEU A 19 -2.20 -16.47 -3.81
CA LEU A 19 -3.55 -15.93 -3.95
C LEU A 19 -4.47 -17.01 -4.53
N ILE A 20 -5.68 -17.15 -3.98
CA ILE A 20 -6.65 -18.19 -4.38
C ILE A 20 -7.61 -17.66 -5.46
N GLU A 21 -7.97 -16.36 -5.42
CA GLU A 21 -8.81 -15.68 -6.42
C GLU A 21 -8.42 -14.20 -6.57
N CYS A 22 -8.53 -13.64 -7.78
CA CYS A 22 -8.19 -12.26 -8.10
C CYS A 22 -9.33 -11.55 -8.86
N THR A 23 -9.52 -10.24 -8.59
CA THR A 23 -10.33 -9.35 -9.46
C THR A 23 -9.43 -8.30 -10.13
N ARG A 24 -9.59 -8.10 -11.44
CA ARG A 24 -8.84 -7.10 -12.21
C ARG A 24 -9.71 -5.86 -12.38
N SER A 25 -9.42 -4.79 -11.65
CA SER A 25 -10.02 -3.48 -11.93
C SER A 25 -9.29 -2.83 -13.09
N LYS A 26 -9.99 -2.63 -14.22
CA LYS A 26 -9.45 -1.86 -15.36
C LYS A 26 -9.21 -0.38 -15.03
N ALA A 27 -9.78 0.13 -13.93
CA ALA A 27 -9.67 1.53 -13.55
C ALA A 27 -8.37 1.84 -12.78
N VAL A 28 -7.72 0.85 -12.16
CA VAL A 28 -6.56 1.09 -11.26
C VAL A 28 -5.38 0.15 -11.46
N GLU A 29 -5.46 -0.84 -12.36
CA GLU A 29 -4.38 -1.81 -12.62
C GLU A 29 -3.82 -2.53 -11.37
N VAL A 30 -4.62 -2.72 -10.32
CA VAL A 30 -4.18 -3.41 -9.09
C VAL A 30 -4.90 -4.74 -8.86
N TRP A 31 -4.13 -5.73 -8.41
CA TRP A 31 -4.57 -7.06 -7.99
C TRP A 31 -4.84 -7.03 -6.47
N GLU A 32 -6.08 -7.27 -6.03
CA GLU A 32 -6.44 -7.22 -4.60
C GLU A 32 -5.75 -8.33 -3.78
N ARG A 33 -4.96 -7.93 -2.78
CA ARG A 33 -4.81 -8.69 -1.52
C ARG A 33 -5.94 -8.24 -0.59
N ILE A 34 -6.97 -9.06 -0.39
CA ILE A 34 -7.78 -8.93 0.83
C ILE A 34 -6.99 -9.65 1.94
N ALA A 35 -6.16 -8.93 2.67
CA ALA A 35 -5.48 -9.48 3.83
C ALA A 35 -6.53 -9.96 4.86
N THR A 36 -6.36 -11.18 5.37
CA THR A 36 -7.17 -11.74 6.47
C THR A 36 -6.92 -10.98 7.78
N GLN A 37 -5.82 -10.22 7.88
CA GLN A 37 -5.57 -9.25 8.95
C GLN A 37 -5.49 -7.83 8.40
N ARG A 38 -6.53 -7.05 8.75
CA ARG A 38 -6.67 -5.62 8.45
C ARG A 38 -6.12 -4.71 9.55
N LYS A 39 -5.53 -5.29 10.60
CA LYS A 39 -5.05 -4.53 11.74
C LYS A 39 -3.62 -4.05 11.44
N PRO A 40 -3.34 -2.74 11.58
CA PRO A 40 -1.98 -2.24 11.52
C PRO A 40 -1.07 -3.02 12.48
N PRO A 41 0.14 -3.43 12.06
CA PRO A 41 1.10 -4.06 12.95
C PRO A 41 1.50 -3.09 14.09
N PRO A 42 1.87 -3.63 15.27
CA PRO A 42 2.30 -2.82 16.40
C PRO A 42 3.63 -2.13 16.11
N GLY A 43 3.67 -0.82 16.27
CA GLY A 43 4.87 -0.01 16.07
C GLY A 43 4.51 1.46 16.07
N VAL A 44 5.49 2.31 15.74
CA VAL A 44 5.29 3.75 15.63
C VAL A 44 4.96 4.09 14.18
N TRP A 45 3.86 4.80 14.01
CA TRP A 45 3.41 5.35 12.73
C TRP A 45 3.60 6.86 12.75
N GLU A 46 4.46 7.37 11.89
CA GLU A 46 4.67 8.80 11.69
C GLU A 46 3.82 9.23 10.50
N ASN A 47 2.87 10.14 10.72
CA ASN A 47 2.01 10.70 9.68
C ASN A 47 2.59 12.04 9.23
N PHE A 48 2.89 12.18 7.94
CA PHE A 48 3.49 13.40 7.39
C PHE A 48 2.48 14.49 7.00
N GLY A 49 1.19 14.28 7.32
CA GLY A 49 0.10 15.20 7.05
C GLY A 49 -0.87 14.66 6.01
N ASN A 50 -2.10 15.15 6.04
CA ASN A 50 -3.06 14.90 4.97
C ASN A 50 -2.55 15.53 3.67
N ASP A 51 -3.01 14.98 2.55
CA ASP A 51 -2.64 15.45 1.21
C ASP A 51 -1.13 15.36 0.98
N THR A 52 -0.49 14.26 1.40
CA THR A 52 0.94 14.02 1.20
C THR A 52 1.20 12.68 0.52
N ALA A 53 2.05 12.70 -0.51
CA ALA A 53 2.57 11.50 -1.15
C ALA A 53 4.04 11.28 -0.72
N CYS A 54 4.41 10.02 -0.56
CA CYS A 54 5.72 9.55 -0.14
C CYS A 54 6.71 9.54 -1.30
N ARG A 55 7.99 9.80 -1.01
CA ARG A 55 9.09 9.72 -1.96
C ARG A 55 10.29 9.06 -1.29
N ILE A 56 11.08 8.33 -2.08
CA ILE A 56 12.35 7.80 -1.56
C ILE A 56 13.34 8.94 -1.26
N GLY A 57 13.22 10.07 -1.96
CA GLY A 57 14.01 11.27 -1.72
C GLY A 57 13.51 12.44 -2.56
N SER A 58 14.06 13.64 -2.36
CA SER A 58 13.61 14.88 -3.04
C SER A 58 13.71 14.85 -4.58
N SER A 59 14.61 14.04 -5.12
CA SER A 59 14.81 13.84 -6.56
C SER A 59 13.85 12.82 -7.17
N ASP A 60 13.09 12.09 -6.36
CA ASP A 60 12.11 11.13 -6.84
C ASP A 60 10.87 11.85 -7.38
N LYS A 61 10.64 11.71 -8.68
CA LYS A 61 9.47 12.24 -9.40
C LYS A 61 8.55 11.13 -9.89
N THR A 62 8.83 9.88 -9.52
CA THR A 62 8.00 8.72 -9.89
C THR A 62 6.78 8.61 -8.98
N THR A 63 5.80 7.84 -9.41
CA THR A 63 4.57 7.56 -8.65
C THR A 63 4.60 6.18 -7.98
N ASN A 64 5.78 5.55 -7.91
CA ASN A 64 5.94 4.19 -7.38
C ASN A 64 7.29 4.00 -6.67
N GLY A 65 7.87 5.07 -6.13
CA GLY A 65 9.15 5.02 -5.42
C GLY A 65 10.29 4.40 -6.23
N LYS A 66 10.40 4.71 -7.53
CA LYS A 66 11.36 4.08 -8.47
C LYS A 66 11.19 2.56 -8.60
N GLY A 67 9.97 2.06 -8.42
CA GLY A 67 9.66 0.64 -8.48
C GLY A 67 9.96 -0.12 -7.19
N SER A 68 10.25 0.57 -6.08
CA SER A 68 10.55 -0.06 -4.78
C SER A 68 9.33 -0.21 -3.87
N VAL A 69 8.12 -0.06 -4.40
CA VAL A 69 6.89 -0.20 -3.62
C VAL A 69 6.09 -1.40 -4.11
N LEU A 70 5.40 -2.03 -3.17
CA LEU A 70 4.41 -3.06 -3.47
C LEU A 70 3.04 -2.40 -3.56
N VAL A 71 2.33 -2.56 -4.68
CA VAL A 71 1.05 -1.88 -4.92
C VAL A 71 -0.12 -2.83 -4.69
N TYR A 72 -1.08 -2.38 -3.90
CA TYR A 72 -2.27 -3.13 -3.49
C TYR A 72 -3.54 -2.26 -3.51
N GLY A 73 -4.70 -2.91 -3.48
CA GLY A 73 -5.98 -2.25 -3.19
C GLY A 73 -6.29 -2.32 -1.70
N ALA A 74 -6.77 -1.22 -1.11
CA ALA A 74 -7.19 -1.16 0.29
C ALA A 74 -8.43 -0.25 0.45
N PRO A 75 -9.55 -0.75 1.00
CA PRO A 75 -10.79 0.03 1.14
C PRO A 75 -10.67 1.30 2.00
N LYS A 76 -9.69 1.34 2.90
CA LYS A 76 -9.37 2.47 3.77
C LYS A 76 -7.92 2.42 4.22
N LEU A 77 -7.42 3.55 4.73
CA LEU A 77 -6.05 3.71 5.19
C LEU A 77 -5.60 2.65 6.21
N ASP A 78 -6.44 2.29 7.18
CA ASP A 78 -6.07 1.27 8.17
C ASP A 78 -5.88 -0.12 7.56
N ASP A 79 -6.64 -0.45 6.51
CA ASP A 79 -6.46 -1.70 5.77
C ASP A 79 -5.13 -1.67 5.00
N CYS A 80 -4.75 -0.50 4.46
CA CYS A 80 -3.44 -0.29 3.82
C CYS A 80 -2.28 -0.47 4.82
N LYS A 81 -2.39 0.13 6.01
CA LYS A 81 -1.44 -0.10 7.11
C LYS A 81 -1.37 -1.57 7.54
N GLY A 82 -2.48 -2.30 7.48
CA GLY A 82 -2.50 -3.75 7.73
C GLY A 82 -1.62 -4.54 6.75
N LEU A 83 -1.53 -4.11 5.48
CA LEU A 83 -0.72 -4.78 4.47
C LEU A 83 0.79 -4.73 4.80
N CYS A 84 1.25 -3.66 5.44
CA CYS A 84 2.61 -3.51 5.96
C CYS A 84 3.01 -4.68 6.88
N GLY A 85 2.08 -5.19 7.69
CA GLY A 85 2.32 -6.33 8.60
C GLY A 85 2.26 -7.71 7.92
N THR A 86 1.92 -7.76 6.63
CA THR A 86 1.76 -9.01 5.86
C THR A 86 2.76 -9.18 4.73
N SER A 87 3.63 -8.18 4.52
CA SER A 87 4.70 -8.23 3.53
C SER A 87 5.80 -9.19 4.02
N THR A 88 6.33 -10.01 3.11
CA THR A 88 7.55 -10.80 3.36
C THR A 88 8.81 -9.94 3.32
N GLU A 89 8.73 -8.76 2.69
CA GLU A 89 9.78 -7.76 2.66
C GLU A 89 9.62 -6.80 3.84
N ALA A 90 10.73 -6.18 4.27
CA ALA A 90 10.69 -5.12 5.27
C ALA A 90 9.71 -4.01 4.86
N CYS A 91 8.89 -3.55 5.80
CA CYS A 91 7.98 -2.44 5.57
C CYS A 91 8.47 -1.20 6.30
N TYR A 92 8.56 -0.10 5.57
CA TYR A 92 9.00 1.21 6.07
C TYR A 92 7.86 2.22 6.14
N GLY A 93 6.67 1.87 5.68
CA GLY A 93 5.52 2.76 5.66
C GLY A 93 4.53 2.42 4.57
N VAL A 94 3.52 3.28 4.43
CA VAL A 94 2.52 3.22 3.37
C VAL A 94 2.24 4.58 2.75
N GLU A 95 1.91 4.56 1.46
CA GLU A 95 1.22 5.65 0.77
C GLU A 95 -0.20 5.18 0.44
N TYR A 96 -1.21 6.00 0.75
CA TYR A 96 -2.61 5.66 0.48
C TYR A 96 -3.30 6.76 -0.32
N GLU A 97 -3.87 6.40 -1.47
CA GLU A 97 -4.69 7.28 -2.30
C GLU A 97 -6.18 6.95 -2.09
N GLU A 98 -6.90 7.86 -1.45
CA GLU A 98 -8.28 7.63 -1.03
C GLU A 98 -9.26 7.50 -2.20
N ARG A 99 -9.00 8.21 -3.31
CA ARG A 99 -9.95 8.34 -4.44
C ARG A 99 -10.15 7.05 -5.19
N VAL A 100 -9.09 6.24 -5.26
CA VAL A 100 -9.04 5.00 -6.05
C VAL A 100 -8.66 3.79 -5.19
N PHE A 101 -8.61 3.96 -3.87
CA PHE A 101 -8.32 2.91 -2.90
C PHE A 101 -6.96 2.23 -3.14
N ARG A 102 -5.99 2.97 -3.66
CA ARG A 102 -4.65 2.45 -3.98
C ARG A 102 -3.74 2.58 -2.76
N CYS A 103 -3.03 1.51 -2.47
CA CYS A 103 -2.11 1.40 -1.36
C CYS A 103 -0.73 1.02 -1.89
N GLU A 104 0.29 1.79 -1.55
CA GLU A 104 1.68 1.41 -1.72
C GLU A 104 2.26 1.02 -0.38
N VAL A 105 2.84 -0.17 -0.29
CA VAL A 105 3.67 -0.59 0.84
C VAL A 105 5.13 -0.31 0.48
N TRP A 106 5.77 0.53 1.28
CA TRP A 106 7.14 0.96 1.04
C TRP A 106 8.13 -0.08 1.56
N THR A 107 8.97 -0.62 0.67
CA THR A 107 10.02 -1.59 1.03
C THR A 107 11.41 -0.97 1.16
N GLN A 108 11.46 0.37 1.07
CA GLN A 108 12.61 1.20 1.37
C GLN A 108 12.19 2.39 2.24
N PRO A 109 13.12 3.00 3.01
CA PRO A 109 12.83 4.17 3.82
C PRO A 109 12.20 5.31 3.00
N ILE A 110 11.12 5.88 3.53
CA ILE A 110 10.54 7.12 3.01
C ILE A 110 11.47 8.27 3.42
N GLY A 111 12.10 8.90 2.43
CA GLY A 111 13.10 9.95 2.65
C GLY A 111 12.57 11.36 2.39
N TYR A 112 11.38 11.49 1.78
CA TYR A 112 10.80 12.79 1.45
C TYR A 112 9.28 12.68 1.26
N VAL A 113 8.58 13.81 1.37
CA VAL A 113 7.14 13.90 1.09
C VAL A 113 6.82 15.10 0.21
N VAL A 114 5.78 14.98 -0.60
CA VAL A 114 5.31 16.06 -1.48
C VAL A 114 3.80 16.28 -1.30
N PRO A 115 3.30 17.53 -1.38
CA PRO A 115 1.87 17.79 -1.29
C PRO A 115 1.11 17.23 -2.50
N VAL A 116 0.16 16.32 -2.26
CA VAL A 116 -0.72 15.73 -3.28
C VAL A 116 -2.11 15.49 -2.67
N PRO A 117 -3.17 16.16 -3.16
CA PRO A 117 -4.51 16.01 -2.61
C PRO A 117 -5.07 14.58 -2.66
N GLY A 118 -5.64 14.12 -1.55
CA GLY A 118 -6.22 12.78 -1.39
C GLY A 118 -5.20 11.66 -1.15
N TYR A 119 -3.94 12.02 -0.89
CA TYR A 119 -2.89 11.07 -0.51
C TYR A 119 -2.57 11.17 0.98
N HIS A 120 -2.16 10.04 1.56
CA HIS A 120 -1.64 9.95 2.92
C HIS A 120 -0.32 9.21 2.91
N CYS A 121 0.74 9.88 3.36
CA CYS A 121 2.05 9.28 3.54
C CYS A 121 2.34 9.00 5.02
N LEU A 122 2.65 7.75 5.35
CA LEU A 122 2.98 7.36 6.72
C LEU A 122 4.22 6.49 6.76
N ALA A 123 5.23 6.88 7.53
CA ALA A 123 6.37 6.03 7.85
C ALA A 123 6.05 5.08 9.01
N TYR A 124 6.68 3.91 9.00
CA TYR A 124 6.51 2.87 10.01
C TYR A 124 7.85 2.45 10.60
N ARG A 125 7.89 2.34 11.93
CA ARG A 125 8.99 1.70 12.67
C ARG A 125 8.42 0.56 13.52
N PRO A 126 8.84 -0.71 13.29
CA PRO A 126 8.37 -1.83 14.07
C PRO A 126 8.77 -1.70 15.55
N LYS A 127 7.90 -2.17 16.46
CA LYS A 127 8.13 -2.09 17.91
C LYS A 127 9.41 -2.80 18.35
N GLU A 128 9.82 -3.83 17.62
CA GLU A 128 11.02 -4.64 17.87
C GLU A 128 12.33 -3.83 17.73
N PHE A 129 12.29 -2.66 17.12
CA PHE A 129 13.44 -1.76 16.92
C PHE A 129 13.38 -0.50 17.79
N ILE A 130 12.44 -0.42 18.74
CA ILE A 130 12.30 0.69 19.70
C ILE A 130 12.79 0.20 21.06
N THR A 131 14.10 0.17 21.23
CA THR A 131 14.82 0.04 22.52
C THR A 131 15.16 1.41 23.07
#